data_AF-A0A8J8KCH8-F1
#
_entry.id   AF-A0A8J8KCH8-F1
#
_cell.length_a   1.000
_cell.length_b   1.000
_cell.length_c   1.000
_cell.angle_alpha   90.00
_cell.angle_beta   90.00
_cell.angle_gamma   90.00
#
_symmetry.space_group_name_H-M   'P 1'
#
loop_
_entity.id
_entity.type
_entity.pdbx_description
1 polymer ?
#
loop_
_entity_poly.entity_id
_entity_poly.type
_entity_poly.pdbx_seq_one_letter_code
_entity_poly.pdbx_strand_id
1 'polypeptide(L)'
;MDARETLTAVYRTASDRDVSFLAAAFAYYAFVSLIPLVLLALVVGSLLGGEDAAQRLITVAGDFLPAAGEELVTDALTTESGRAQATVVALAVSAWGALKVFRGLSLAFDKVYGEVVDESLVDQLRDGLVVIVAGAGAMGLMIVIGWIVGFAAAVLPFAGVLSWLTLLIGLVLVFLPIYYVLPPIPVEFVDVLPGAAFAAVGWTILQAGFQLYAANAGQYQAYGAVGAVLLFVTWLYFAGMLILFGAVLNVVLSEPPLVE
;
A
#
# COMPACT_ATOMS: atom_id res chain seq x y z
N MET A 1 21.50 1.69 -23.00
CA MET A 1 20.44 2.55 -23.56
C MET A 1 20.74 3.98 -23.16
N ASP A 2 20.49 4.95 -24.04
CA ASP A 2 20.50 6.37 -23.66
C ASP A 2 19.31 6.68 -22.73
N ALA A 3 19.44 7.63 -21.80
CA ALA A 3 18.38 7.94 -20.82
C ALA A 3 17.06 8.33 -21.50
N ARG A 4 17.14 8.99 -22.66
CA ARG A 4 15.98 9.33 -23.48
C ARG A 4 15.30 8.09 -24.08
N GLU A 5 16.07 7.11 -24.49
CA GLU A 5 15.55 5.85 -25.03
C GLU A 5 14.84 5.06 -23.94
N THR A 6 15.44 4.95 -22.75
CA THR A 6 14.82 4.30 -21.59
C THR A 6 13.49 4.95 -21.22
N LEU A 7 13.44 6.28 -21.12
CA LEU A 7 12.19 6.99 -20.81
C LEU A 7 11.12 6.77 -21.89
N THR A 8 11.52 6.75 -23.16
CA THR A 8 10.60 6.49 -24.27
C THR A 8 10.07 5.07 -24.22
N ALA A 9 10.94 4.09 -23.92
CA ALA A 9 10.55 2.69 -23.76
C ALA A 9 9.61 2.50 -22.57
N VAL A 10 9.92 3.07 -21.40
CA VAL A 10 9.06 3.03 -20.21
C VAL A 10 7.68 3.61 -20.51
N TYR A 11 7.62 4.78 -21.16
CA TYR A 11 6.34 5.40 -21.51
C TYR A 11 5.52 4.54 -22.47
N ARG A 12 6.15 4.00 -23.52
CA ARG A 12 5.46 3.12 -24.49
C ARG A 12 4.96 1.84 -23.81
N THR A 13 5.82 1.13 -23.10
CA THR A 13 5.42 -0.10 -22.38
C THR A 13 4.32 0.19 -21.37
N ALA A 14 4.41 1.27 -20.58
CA ALA A 14 3.34 1.61 -19.63
C ALA A 14 2.00 1.93 -20.31
N SER A 15 2.04 2.58 -21.48
CA SER A 15 0.85 2.87 -22.28
C SER A 15 0.27 1.60 -22.90
N ASP A 16 1.12 0.75 -23.50
CA ASP A 16 0.70 -0.48 -24.18
C ASP A 16 0.11 -1.51 -23.21
N ARG A 17 0.54 -1.48 -21.94
CA ARG A 17 0.05 -2.37 -20.87
C ARG A 17 -1.10 -1.77 -20.05
N ASP A 18 -1.64 -0.61 -20.45
CA ASP A 18 -2.73 0.09 -19.75
C ASP A 18 -2.45 0.32 -18.24
N VAL A 19 -1.20 0.66 -17.88
CA VAL A 19 -0.76 0.79 -16.47
C VAL A 19 -1.64 1.72 -15.65
N SER A 20 -2.10 2.83 -16.24
CA SER A 20 -3.03 3.76 -15.60
C SER A 20 -4.35 3.09 -15.21
N PHE A 21 -4.93 2.28 -16.11
CA PHE A 21 -6.16 1.55 -15.83
C PHE A 21 -5.96 0.48 -14.75
N LEU A 22 -4.83 -0.22 -14.78
CA LEU A 22 -4.47 -1.20 -13.75
C LEU A 22 -4.27 -0.54 -12.38
N ALA A 23 -3.63 0.63 -12.32
CA ALA A 23 -3.49 1.41 -11.09
C ALA A 23 -4.85 1.87 -10.53
N ALA A 24 -5.80 2.24 -11.40
CA ALA A 24 -7.16 2.58 -10.97
C ALA A 24 -7.91 1.37 -10.39
N ALA A 25 -7.76 0.19 -10.99
CA ALA A 25 -8.33 -1.05 -10.45
C ALA A 25 -7.72 -1.40 -9.08
N PHE A 26 -6.39 -1.30 -8.94
CA PHE A 26 -5.71 -1.44 -7.66
C PHE A 26 -6.26 -0.48 -6.60
N ALA A 27 -6.38 0.80 -6.93
CA ALA A 27 -6.88 1.82 -6.02
C ALA A 27 -8.32 1.54 -5.55
N TYR A 28 -9.19 1.09 -6.46
CA TYR A 28 -10.55 0.67 -6.12
C TYR A 28 -10.53 -0.50 -5.12
N TYR A 29 -9.79 -1.57 -5.40
CA TYR A 29 -9.73 -2.72 -4.49
C TYR A 29 -9.11 -2.36 -3.14
N ALA A 30 -8.06 -1.53 -3.13
CA ALA A 30 -7.41 -1.05 -1.91
C ALA A 30 -8.33 -0.16 -1.09
N PHE A 31 -9.14 0.67 -1.74
CA PHE A 31 -10.14 1.49 -1.04
C PHE A 31 -11.26 0.62 -0.43
N VAL A 32 -11.80 -0.34 -1.20
CA VAL A 32 -12.86 -1.23 -0.74
C VAL A 32 -12.40 -2.12 0.42
N SER A 33 -11.13 -2.52 0.44
CA SER A 33 -10.58 -3.35 1.53
C SER A 33 -10.42 -2.60 2.86
N LEU A 34 -10.47 -1.26 2.86
CA LEU A 34 -10.40 -0.48 4.10
C LEU A 34 -11.61 -0.64 4.99
N ILE A 35 -12.81 -0.78 4.42
CA ILE A 35 -14.04 -0.90 5.21
C ILE A 35 -13.94 -2.04 6.23
N PRO A 36 -13.65 -3.30 5.83
CA PRO A 36 -13.53 -4.38 6.79
C PRO A 36 -12.28 -4.24 7.69
N LEU A 37 -11.19 -3.64 7.20
CA LEU A 37 -9.99 -3.38 8.02
C LEU A 37 -10.26 -2.37 9.14
N VAL A 38 -11.01 -1.30 8.86
CA VAL A 38 -11.44 -0.34 9.87
C VAL A 38 -12.32 -1.04 10.89
N LEU A 39 -13.33 -1.81 10.45
CA LEU A 39 -14.18 -2.58 11.38
C LEU A 39 -13.35 -3.52 12.28
N LEU A 40 -12.38 -4.24 11.69
CA LEU A 40 -11.49 -5.11 12.45
C LEU A 40 -10.66 -4.30 13.47
N ALA A 41 -10.12 -3.15 13.08
CA ALA A 41 -9.38 -2.27 13.96
C ALA A 41 -10.25 -1.71 15.09
N LEU A 42 -11.52 -1.39 14.83
CA LEU A 42 -12.47 -0.95 15.86
C LEU A 42 -12.76 -2.06 16.87
N VAL A 43 -13.00 -3.29 16.39
CA VAL A 43 -13.27 -4.44 17.27
C VAL A 43 -12.03 -4.75 18.11
N VAL A 44 -10.85 -4.87 17.50
CA VAL A 44 -9.58 -5.10 18.23
C VAL A 44 -9.32 -3.96 19.22
N GLY A 45 -9.53 -2.71 18.81
CA GLY A 45 -9.38 -1.54 19.67
C GLY A 45 -10.31 -1.57 20.89
N SER A 46 -11.57 -1.98 20.71
CA SER A 46 -12.52 -2.15 21.81
C SER A 46 -12.12 -3.26 22.79
N LEU A 47 -11.56 -4.38 22.28
CA LEU A 47 -11.11 -5.49 23.12
C LEU A 47 -9.89 -5.10 23.98
N LEU A 48 -8.99 -4.27 23.45
CA LEU A 48 -7.80 -3.81 24.16
C LEU A 48 -8.07 -2.61 25.07
N GLY A 49 -9.00 -1.72 24.68
CA GLY A 49 -9.26 -0.44 25.34
C GLY A 49 -10.48 -0.40 26.27
N GLY A 50 -11.31 -1.44 26.29
CA GLY A 50 -12.51 -1.51 27.14
C GLY A 50 -13.69 -0.63 26.65
N GLU A 51 -14.70 -0.49 27.50
CA GLU A 51 -15.96 0.19 27.17
C GLU A 51 -15.77 1.67 26.80
N ASP A 52 -14.87 2.39 27.47
CA ASP A 52 -14.56 3.79 27.17
C ASP A 52 -13.98 3.98 25.76
N ALA A 53 -13.15 3.04 25.30
CA ALA A 53 -12.61 3.05 23.94
C ALA A 53 -13.71 2.74 22.93
N ALA A 54 -14.54 1.74 23.20
CA ALA A 54 -15.68 1.40 22.36
C ALA A 54 -16.62 2.59 22.16
N GLN A 55 -16.95 3.33 23.23
CA GLN A 55 -17.86 4.47 23.16
C GLN A 55 -17.31 5.61 22.31
N ARG A 56 -16.01 5.93 22.45
CA ARG A 56 -15.34 6.94 21.61
C ARG A 56 -15.31 6.53 20.14
N LEU A 57 -15.05 5.26 19.87
CA LEU A 57 -15.02 4.72 18.51
C LEU A 57 -16.41 4.76 17.86
N ILE A 58 -17.49 4.47 18.60
CA ILE A 58 -18.86 4.61 18.12
C ILE A 58 -19.17 6.06 17.78
N THR A 59 -18.84 7.02 18.66
CA THR A 59 -19.07 8.45 18.38
C THR A 59 -18.35 8.91 17.12
N VAL A 60 -17.06 8.55 16.98
CA VAL A 60 -16.28 8.93 15.80
C VAL A 60 -16.82 8.25 14.53
N ALA A 61 -17.22 6.99 14.60
CA ALA A 61 -17.77 6.27 13.44
C ALA A 61 -19.17 6.79 13.04
N GLY A 62 -20.02 7.11 14.02
CA GLY A 62 -21.37 7.63 13.81
C GLY A 62 -21.38 8.94 13.02
N ASP A 63 -20.39 9.81 13.20
CA ASP A 63 -20.26 11.06 12.44
C ASP A 63 -20.09 10.85 10.92
N PHE A 64 -19.66 9.67 10.49
CA PHE A 64 -19.42 9.32 9.08
C PHE A 64 -20.37 8.26 8.52
N LEU A 65 -21.24 7.68 9.35
CA LEU A 65 -22.13 6.59 8.96
C LEU A 65 -23.60 7.03 8.94
N PRO A 66 -24.41 6.50 8.01
CA PRO A 66 -25.86 6.57 8.14
C PRO A 66 -26.34 5.83 9.40
N ALA A 67 -27.53 6.15 9.90
CA ALA A 67 -28.10 5.55 11.11
C ALA A 67 -28.06 4.01 11.14
N ALA A 68 -28.30 3.35 10.00
CA ALA A 68 -28.20 1.90 9.89
C ALA A 68 -26.75 1.37 10.10
N GLY A 69 -25.74 2.13 9.70
CA GLY A 69 -24.33 1.78 9.94
C GLY A 69 -23.92 2.00 11.40
N GLU A 70 -24.43 3.06 12.04
CA GLU A 70 -24.20 3.35 13.45
C GLU A 70 -24.75 2.24 14.36
N GLU A 71 -25.96 1.74 14.08
CA GLU A 71 -26.56 0.63 14.82
C GLU A 71 -25.72 -0.65 14.70
N LEU A 72 -25.27 -0.97 13.48
CA LEU A 72 -24.39 -2.12 13.24
C LEU A 72 -23.06 -2.00 13.99
N VAL A 73 -22.45 -0.81 14.02
CA VAL A 73 -21.19 -0.58 14.75
C VAL A 73 -21.42 -0.62 16.26
N THR A 74 -22.54 -0.10 16.75
CA THR A 74 -22.88 -0.14 18.18
C THR A 74 -23.07 -1.56 18.67
N ASP A 75 -23.83 -2.38 17.94
CA ASP A 75 -24.01 -3.80 18.30
C ASP A 75 -22.68 -4.56 18.22
N ALA A 76 -21.90 -4.33 17.16
CA ALA A 76 -20.58 -4.92 16.96
C ALA A 76 -19.57 -4.62 18.07
N LEU A 77 -19.74 -3.53 18.84
CA LEU A 77 -18.76 -3.08 19.84
C LEU A 77 -19.24 -3.24 21.29
N THR A 78 -20.55 -3.27 21.53
CA THR A 78 -21.11 -3.27 22.90
C THR A 78 -21.58 -4.63 23.39
N THR A 79 -21.97 -5.55 22.50
CA THR A 79 -22.43 -6.89 22.89
C THR A 79 -21.32 -7.94 22.70
N GLU A 80 -21.29 -8.99 23.52
CA GLU A 80 -20.32 -10.10 23.31
C GLU A 80 -20.61 -10.86 22.01
N SER A 81 -21.89 -11.14 21.73
CA SER A 81 -22.31 -11.80 20.50
C SER A 81 -22.04 -10.94 19.26
N GLY A 82 -22.32 -9.64 19.33
CA GLY A 82 -22.04 -8.69 18.26
C GLY A 82 -20.55 -8.56 18.01
N ARG A 83 -19.71 -8.46 19.07
CA ARG A 83 -18.24 -8.47 18.93
C ARG A 83 -17.71 -9.73 18.26
N ALA A 84 -18.18 -10.91 18.66
CA ALA A 84 -17.76 -12.16 18.05
C ALA A 84 -18.16 -12.25 16.57
N GLN A 85 -19.42 -11.93 16.25
CA GLN A 85 -19.92 -11.92 14.87
C GLN A 85 -19.20 -10.89 14.00
N ALA A 86 -19.04 -9.66 14.50
CA ALA A 86 -18.32 -8.59 13.82
C ALA A 86 -16.85 -8.95 13.59
N THR A 87 -16.18 -9.59 14.54
CA THR A 87 -14.81 -10.09 14.35
C THR A 87 -14.76 -11.09 13.20
N VAL A 88 -15.63 -12.10 13.20
CA VAL A 88 -15.65 -13.14 12.16
C VAL A 88 -15.95 -12.54 10.78
N VAL A 89 -16.95 -11.67 10.69
CA VAL A 89 -17.34 -10.99 9.44
C VAL A 89 -16.22 -10.07 8.96
N ALA A 90 -15.65 -9.24 9.85
CA ALA A 90 -14.56 -8.35 9.50
C ALA A 90 -13.33 -9.14 9.02
N LEU A 91 -12.96 -10.22 9.71
CA LEU A 91 -11.86 -11.09 9.27
C LEU A 91 -12.15 -11.72 7.89
N ALA A 92 -13.35 -12.24 7.67
CA ALA A 92 -13.71 -12.86 6.40
C ALA A 92 -13.70 -11.85 5.24
N VAL A 93 -14.28 -10.67 5.43
CA VAL A 93 -14.37 -9.62 4.41
C VAL A 93 -13.01 -8.94 4.20
N SER A 94 -12.20 -8.75 5.26
CA SER A 94 -10.82 -8.25 5.15
C SER A 94 -9.94 -9.25 4.41
N ALA A 95 -10.03 -10.54 4.72
CA ALA A 95 -9.27 -11.57 4.01
C ALA A 95 -9.66 -11.61 2.53
N TRP A 96 -10.96 -11.54 2.23
CA TRP A 96 -11.45 -11.45 0.85
C TRP A 96 -10.97 -10.18 0.14
N GLY A 97 -11.02 -9.02 0.82
CA GLY A 97 -10.55 -7.75 0.28
C GLY A 97 -9.04 -7.74 0.02
N ALA A 98 -8.25 -8.24 0.97
CA ALA A 98 -6.79 -8.40 0.83
C ALA A 98 -6.44 -9.31 -0.35
N LEU A 99 -7.15 -10.44 -0.50
CA LEU A 99 -6.99 -11.35 -1.63
C LEU A 99 -7.31 -10.65 -2.97
N LYS A 100 -8.36 -9.82 -3.02
CA LYS A 100 -8.70 -9.04 -4.22
C LYS A 100 -7.66 -7.98 -4.56
N VAL A 101 -7.12 -7.28 -3.57
CA VAL A 101 -6.02 -6.30 -3.76
C VAL A 101 -4.79 -7.00 -4.31
N PHE A 102 -4.37 -8.09 -3.66
CA PHE A 102 -3.19 -8.84 -4.06
C PHE A 102 -3.36 -9.42 -5.47
N ARG A 103 -4.49 -10.08 -5.75
CA ARG A 103 -4.80 -10.60 -7.09
C ARG A 103 -4.85 -9.50 -8.16
N GLY A 104 -5.39 -8.34 -7.81
CA GLY A 104 -5.41 -7.19 -8.72
C GLY A 104 -3.99 -6.71 -9.06
N LEU A 105 -3.09 -6.74 -8.08
CA LEU A 105 -1.70 -6.37 -8.25
C LEU A 105 -0.89 -7.45 -9.00
N SER A 106 -1.05 -8.73 -8.66
CA SER A 106 -0.44 -9.87 -9.37
C SER A 106 -0.83 -9.85 -10.85
N LEU A 107 -2.13 -9.74 -11.17
CA LEU A 107 -2.59 -9.62 -12.55
C LEU A 107 -2.04 -8.39 -13.28
N ALA A 108 -1.78 -7.29 -12.56
CA ALA A 108 -1.16 -6.11 -13.14
C ALA A 108 0.33 -6.36 -13.46
N PHE A 109 1.04 -7.09 -12.59
CA PHE A 109 2.40 -7.55 -12.86
C PHE A 109 2.43 -8.50 -14.06
N ASP A 110 1.57 -9.51 -14.11
CA ASP A 110 1.42 -10.40 -15.27
C ASP A 110 1.31 -9.63 -16.58
N LYS A 111 0.41 -8.64 -16.62
CA LYS A 111 0.23 -7.79 -17.81
C LYS A 111 1.46 -6.96 -18.15
N VAL A 112 2.16 -6.43 -17.14
CA VAL A 112 3.38 -5.62 -17.33
C VAL A 112 4.53 -6.47 -17.88
N TYR A 113 4.75 -7.66 -17.30
CA TYR A 113 5.78 -8.60 -17.75
C TYR A 113 5.38 -9.33 -19.04
N GLY A 114 4.09 -9.33 -19.38
CA GLY A 114 3.57 -9.90 -20.62
C GLY A 114 3.35 -11.40 -20.61
N GLU A 115 3.39 -12.00 -19.43
CA GLU A 115 3.06 -13.40 -19.18
C GLU A 115 1.91 -13.47 -18.18
N VAL A 116 0.94 -14.33 -18.45
CA VAL A 116 -0.20 -14.55 -17.53
C VAL A 116 -0.05 -15.93 -16.95
N VAL A 117 0.05 -16.01 -15.62
CA VAL A 117 0.19 -17.28 -14.91
C VAL A 117 -1.11 -17.57 -14.15
N ASP A 118 -1.65 -18.76 -14.35
CA ASP A 118 -2.81 -19.23 -13.58
C ASP A 118 -2.36 -19.62 -12.16
N GLU A 119 -2.28 -18.64 -11.27
CA GLU A 119 -1.93 -18.88 -9.86
C GLU A 119 -3.10 -19.52 -9.11
N SER A 120 -2.80 -20.58 -8.34
CA SER A 120 -3.79 -21.15 -7.43
C SER A 120 -4.09 -20.18 -6.27
N LEU A 121 -5.23 -20.36 -5.61
CA LEU A 121 -5.55 -19.56 -4.41
C LEU A 121 -4.50 -19.73 -3.29
N VAL A 122 -3.82 -20.88 -3.23
CA VAL A 122 -2.80 -21.15 -2.22
C VAL A 122 -1.53 -20.37 -2.52
N ASP A 123 -1.13 -20.29 -3.79
CA ASP A 123 0.04 -19.52 -4.21
C ASP A 123 -0.19 -18.02 -3.96
N GLN A 124 -1.36 -17.50 -4.35
CA GLN A 124 -1.74 -16.10 -4.07
C GLN A 124 -1.70 -15.76 -2.57
N LEU A 125 -2.18 -16.66 -1.71
CA LEU A 125 -2.14 -16.45 -0.25
C LEU A 125 -0.71 -16.52 0.29
N ARG A 126 0.09 -17.46 -0.19
CA ARG A 126 1.50 -17.61 0.20
C ARG A 126 2.29 -16.36 -0.19
N ASP A 127 2.17 -15.92 -1.43
CA ASP A 127 2.93 -14.81 -1.98
C ASP A 127 2.48 -13.48 -1.37
N GLY A 128 1.17 -13.30 -1.19
CA GLY A 128 0.63 -12.18 -0.42
C GLY A 128 1.15 -12.15 1.01
N LEU A 129 1.20 -13.30 1.68
CA LEU A 129 1.75 -13.39 3.04
C LEU A 129 3.25 -13.08 3.07
N VAL A 130 4.03 -13.57 2.10
CA VAL A 130 5.48 -13.28 1.99
C VAL A 130 5.69 -11.78 1.82
N VAL A 131 4.96 -11.14 0.89
CA VAL A 131 5.05 -9.69 0.66
C VAL A 131 4.70 -8.90 1.92
N ILE A 132 3.61 -9.28 2.61
CA ILE A 132 3.18 -8.60 3.84
C ILE A 132 4.20 -8.78 4.96
N VAL A 133 4.68 -10.01 5.22
CA VAL A 133 5.61 -10.30 6.31
C VAL A 133 6.97 -9.66 6.05
N ALA A 134 7.49 -9.77 4.81
CA ALA A 134 8.77 -9.15 4.44
C ALA A 134 8.67 -7.62 4.49
N GLY A 135 7.58 -7.04 3.98
CA GLY A 135 7.33 -5.60 4.05
C GLY A 135 7.21 -5.10 5.49
N ALA A 136 6.44 -5.80 6.35
CA ALA A 136 6.32 -5.46 7.76
C ALA A 136 7.65 -5.60 8.52
N GLY A 137 8.44 -6.63 8.20
CA GLY A 137 9.80 -6.79 8.73
C GLY A 137 10.73 -5.64 8.32
N ALA A 138 10.67 -5.24 7.05
CA ALA A 138 11.44 -4.10 6.53
C ALA A 138 11.01 -2.77 7.21
N MET A 139 9.71 -2.56 7.41
CA MET A 139 9.19 -1.41 8.16
C MET A 139 9.65 -1.43 9.62
N GLY A 140 9.61 -2.59 10.29
CA GLY A 140 10.10 -2.76 11.66
C GLY A 140 11.59 -2.43 11.78
N LEU A 141 12.40 -2.94 10.86
CA LEU A 141 13.83 -2.63 10.78
C LEU A 141 14.06 -1.14 10.53
N MET A 142 13.32 -0.53 9.61
CA MET A 142 13.38 0.90 9.31
C MET A 142 13.08 1.75 10.55
N ILE A 143 12.07 1.38 11.34
CA ILE A 143 11.77 2.05 12.61
C ILE A 143 12.99 1.96 13.54
N VAL A 144 13.50 0.76 13.80
CA VAL A 144 14.65 0.53 14.70
C VAL A 144 15.87 1.35 14.26
N ILE A 145 16.22 1.32 12.97
CA ILE A 145 17.35 2.10 12.44
C ILE A 145 17.06 3.61 12.58
N GLY A 146 15.83 4.05 12.32
CA GLY A 146 15.41 5.43 12.52
C GLY A 146 15.62 5.94 13.94
N TRP A 147 15.33 5.11 14.95
CA TRP A 147 15.61 5.43 16.36
C TRP A 147 17.12 5.58 16.63
N ILE A 148 17.94 4.66 16.11
CA ILE A 148 19.40 4.69 16.28
C ILE A 148 19.98 5.93 15.61
N VAL A 149 19.60 6.21 14.37
CA VAL A 149 20.04 7.39 13.61
C VAL A 149 19.57 8.67 14.30
N GLY A 150 18.34 8.70 14.84
CA GLY A 150 17.81 9.83 15.61
C GLY A 150 18.63 10.13 16.86
N PHE A 151 19.14 9.11 17.56
CA PHE A 151 20.04 9.30 18.70
C PHE A 151 21.43 9.77 18.26
N ALA A 152 21.99 9.16 17.21
CA ALA A 152 23.28 9.54 16.64
C ALA A 152 23.27 10.96 16.04
N ALA A 153 22.11 11.40 15.56
CA ALA A 153 21.88 12.71 14.98
C ALA A 153 22.14 13.86 15.96
N ALA A 154 21.98 13.61 17.26
CA ALA A 154 22.29 14.60 18.30
C ALA A 154 23.81 14.88 18.44
N VAL A 155 24.66 14.04 17.85
CA VAL A 155 26.12 14.07 18.04
C VAL A 155 26.89 14.23 16.72
N LEU A 156 26.27 13.91 15.58
CA LEU A 156 26.93 13.90 14.27
C LEU A 156 26.51 15.10 13.39
N PRO A 157 27.46 15.79 12.73
CA PRO A 157 27.17 16.98 11.91
C PRO A 157 26.44 16.67 10.58
N PHE A 158 26.38 15.40 10.15
CA PHE A 158 25.73 14.95 8.91
C PHE A 158 24.45 14.12 9.15
N ALA A 159 23.87 14.26 10.35
CA ALA A 159 22.65 13.60 10.79
C ALA A 159 21.50 13.62 9.78
N GLY A 160 21.21 14.80 9.21
CA GLY A 160 20.07 14.97 8.29
C GLY A 160 20.20 14.16 7.00
N VAL A 161 21.42 14.09 6.44
CA VAL A 161 21.70 13.28 5.24
C VAL A 161 21.57 11.80 5.56
N LEU A 162 22.08 11.36 6.72
CA LEU A 162 21.98 9.98 7.16
C LEU A 162 20.53 9.55 7.38
N SER A 163 19.70 10.41 7.98
CA SER A 163 18.26 10.16 8.14
C SER A 163 17.57 10.01 6.78
N TRP A 164 17.82 10.92 5.84
CA TRP A 164 17.21 10.86 4.51
C TRP A 164 17.60 9.60 3.73
N LEU A 165 18.89 9.23 3.75
CA LEU A 165 19.37 7.99 3.13
C LEU A 165 18.77 6.74 3.78
N THR A 166 18.67 6.74 5.12
CA THR A 166 18.04 5.65 5.88
C THR A 166 16.58 5.48 5.48
N LEU A 167 15.85 6.59 5.33
CA LEU A 167 14.46 6.56 4.89
C LEU A 167 14.33 5.97 3.48
N LEU A 168 15.16 6.41 2.53
CA LEU A 168 15.12 5.90 1.17
C LEU A 168 15.48 4.42 1.09
N ILE A 169 16.56 3.99 1.74
CA ILE A 169 16.97 2.58 1.78
C ILE A 169 15.87 1.73 2.44
N GLY A 170 15.30 2.22 3.55
CA GLY A 170 14.17 1.58 4.22
C GLY A 170 12.98 1.39 3.28
N LEU A 171 12.59 2.44 2.54
CA LEU A 171 11.50 2.35 1.56
C LEU A 171 11.82 1.37 0.43
N VAL A 172 13.06 1.34 -0.08
CA VAL A 172 13.48 0.33 -1.07
C VAL A 172 13.25 -1.07 -0.52
N LEU A 173 13.69 -1.36 0.70
CA LEU A 173 13.49 -2.66 1.35
C LEU A 173 12.01 -3.01 1.57
N VAL A 174 11.15 -2.01 1.81
CA VAL A 174 9.71 -2.21 1.94
C VAL A 174 9.05 -2.56 0.60
N PHE A 175 9.47 -1.91 -0.49
CA PHE A 175 8.91 -2.18 -1.82
C PHE A 175 9.52 -3.42 -2.49
N LEU A 176 10.72 -3.84 -2.10
CA LEU A 176 11.45 -4.91 -2.76
C LEU A 176 10.71 -6.26 -2.83
N PRO A 177 10.01 -6.73 -1.77
CA PRO A 177 9.27 -7.99 -1.84
C PRO A 177 8.18 -7.98 -2.91
N ILE A 178 7.55 -6.82 -3.15
CA ILE A 178 6.54 -6.66 -4.21
C ILE A 178 7.18 -6.98 -5.56
N TYR A 179 8.34 -6.38 -5.86
CA TYR A 179 9.00 -6.59 -7.15
C TYR A 179 9.66 -7.95 -7.31
N TYR A 180 9.99 -8.63 -6.23
CA TYR A 180 10.63 -9.95 -6.28
C TYR A 180 9.62 -11.11 -6.34
N VAL A 181 8.45 -10.94 -5.72
CA VAL A 181 7.46 -12.02 -5.56
C VAL A 181 6.36 -11.98 -6.62
N LEU A 182 5.90 -10.78 -7.01
CA LEU A 182 4.77 -10.64 -7.94
C LEU A 182 5.06 -10.88 -9.44
N PRO A 183 6.30 -10.80 -9.95
CA PRO A 183 6.52 -11.13 -11.36
C PRO A 183 6.11 -12.58 -11.68
N PRO A 184 5.50 -12.84 -12.86
CA PRO A 184 5.10 -14.18 -13.27
C PRO A 184 6.29 -15.09 -13.65
N ILE A 185 7.49 -14.53 -13.71
CA ILE A 185 8.71 -15.19 -14.14
C ILE A 185 9.79 -15.08 -13.07
N PRO A 186 10.75 -16.03 -13.02
CA PRO A 186 11.91 -15.90 -12.16
C PRO A 186 12.69 -14.63 -12.47
N VAL A 187 12.98 -13.83 -11.44
CA VAL A 187 13.77 -12.60 -11.53
C VAL A 187 14.98 -12.66 -10.62
N GLU A 188 16.10 -12.08 -11.05
CA GLU A 188 17.23 -11.89 -10.15
C GLU A 188 16.99 -10.69 -9.23
N PHE A 189 17.59 -10.73 -8.04
CA PHE A 189 17.46 -9.63 -7.07
C PHE A 189 17.94 -8.30 -7.64
N VAL A 190 18.97 -8.31 -8.48
CA VAL A 190 19.53 -7.09 -9.09
C VAL A 190 18.59 -6.45 -10.12
N ASP A 191 17.75 -7.24 -10.79
CA ASP A 191 16.83 -6.77 -11.82
C ASP A 191 15.66 -5.98 -11.23
N VAL A 192 15.32 -6.25 -9.98
CA VAL A 192 14.16 -5.64 -9.30
C VAL A 192 14.49 -4.37 -8.51
N LEU A 193 15.77 -4.12 -8.23
CA LEU A 193 16.24 -2.95 -7.49
C LEU A 193 15.89 -1.61 -8.15
N PRO A 194 15.99 -1.43 -9.48
CA PRO A 194 15.65 -0.16 -10.11
C PRO A 194 14.20 0.26 -9.86
N GLY A 195 13.25 -0.67 -9.98
CA GLY A 195 11.83 -0.47 -9.74
C GLY A 195 11.51 -0.20 -8.28
N ALA A 196 12.17 -0.92 -7.36
CA ALA A 196 12.05 -0.66 -5.92
C ALA A 196 12.58 0.73 -5.54
N ALA A 197 13.72 1.15 -6.10
CA ALA A 197 14.27 2.50 -5.93
C ALA A 197 13.35 3.58 -6.52
N PHE A 198 12.81 3.35 -7.72
CA PHE A 198 11.84 4.25 -8.33
C PHE A 198 10.59 4.43 -7.45
N ALA A 199 10.03 3.34 -6.94
CA ALA A 199 8.89 3.39 -6.03
C ALA A 199 9.21 4.11 -4.73
N ALA A 200 10.37 3.87 -4.13
CA ALA A 200 10.80 4.55 -2.90
C ALA A 200 10.93 6.08 -3.07
N VAL A 201 11.56 6.52 -4.16
CA VAL A 201 11.70 7.94 -4.48
C VAL A 201 10.33 8.55 -4.81
N GLY A 202 9.56 7.89 -5.67
CA GLY A 202 8.21 8.31 -6.04
C GLY A 202 7.28 8.42 -4.83
N TRP A 203 7.37 7.47 -3.90
CA TRP A 203 6.61 7.46 -2.65
C TRP A 203 6.93 8.68 -1.80
N THR A 204 8.21 9.01 -1.67
CA THR A 204 8.67 10.20 -0.95
C THR A 204 8.10 11.49 -1.58
N ILE A 205 8.11 11.58 -2.91
CA ILE A 205 7.52 12.71 -3.65
C ILE A 205 6.01 12.78 -3.45
N LEU A 206 5.32 11.63 -3.55
CA LEU A 206 3.88 11.53 -3.35
C LEU A 206 3.47 11.95 -1.93
N GLN A 207 4.24 11.53 -0.93
CA GLN A 207 4.04 11.92 0.46
C GLN A 207 4.24 13.44 0.67
N ALA A 208 5.28 14.02 0.08
CA ALA A 208 5.50 15.47 0.14
C ALA A 208 4.36 16.24 -0.53
N GLY A 209 3.86 15.76 -1.69
CA GLY A 209 2.70 16.33 -2.37
C GLY A 209 1.43 16.26 -1.50
N PHE A 210 1.20 15.12 -0.85
CA PHE A 210 0.07 14.96 0.08
C PHE A 210 0.17 15.89 1.29
N GLN A 211 1.37 16.06 1.87
CA GLN A 211 1.60 17.00 2.98
C GLN A 211 1.31 18.44 2.56
N LEU A 212 1.73 18.83 1.35
CA LEU A 212 1.48 20.17 0.82
C LEU A 212 -0.02 20.40 0.60
N TYR A 213 -0.74 19.40 0.09
CA TYR A 213 -2.19 19.45 -0.02
C TYR A 213 -2.84 19.59 1.37
N ALA A 214 -2.47 18.73 2.33
CA ALA A 214 -3.06 18.70 3.67
C ALA A 214 -2.86 20.02 4.42
N ALA A 215 -1.71 20.68 4.24
CA ALA A 215 -1.43 22.00 4.82
C ALA A 215 -2.38 23.10 4.31
N ASN A 216 -2.92 22.95 3.10
CA ASN A 216 -3.84 23.91 2.47
C ASN A 216 -5.32 23.46 2.52
N ALA A 217 -5.59 22.21 2.87
CA ALA A 217 -6.92 21.60 2.82
C ALA A 217 -7.97 22.32 3.68
N GLY A 218 -7.55 22.94 4.79
CA GLY A 218 -8.44 23.75 5.65
C GLY A 218 -9.09 24.94 4.94
N GLN A 219 -8.52 25.42 3.82
CA GLN A 219 -9.10 26.48 3.00
C GLN A 219 -10.19 25.99 2.03
N TYR A 220 -10.33 24.67 1.85
CA TYR A 220 -11.22 24.04 0.88
C TYR A 220 -12.31 23.19 1.56
N GLN A 221 -12.86 23.66 2.70
CA GLN A 221 -13.92 23.01 3.48
C GLN A 221 -15.19 22.61 2.67
N ALA A 222 -15.31 23.05 1.42
CA ALA A 222 -16.49 22.88 0.58
C ALA A 222 -16.88 21.42 0.27
N TYR A 223 -16.00 20.43 0.48
CA TYR A 223 -16.26 19.03 0.08
C TYR A 223 -16.40 18.02 1.23
N GLY A 224 -16.20 18.42 2.49
CA GLY A 224 -16.39 17.57 3.67
C GLY A 224 -15.77 16.17 3.55
N ALA A 225 -16.49 15.15 4.02
CA ALA A 225 -16.05 13.75 3.95
C ALA A 225 -15.87 13.21 2.52
N VAL A 226 -16.67 13.68 1.55
CA VAL A 226 -16.59 13.24 0.15
C VAL A 226 -15.26 13.65 -0.48
N GLY A 227 -14.80 14.88 -0.21
CA GLY A 227 -13.50 15.36 -0.66
C GLY A 227 -12.34 14.54 -0.10
N ALA A 228 -12.41 14.15 1.17
CA ALA A 228 -11.41 13.30 1.81
C ALA A 228 -11.34 11.90 1.16
N VAL A 229 -12.49 11.30 0.85
CA VAL A 229 -12.56 10.01 0.14
C VAL A 229 -11.95 10.12 -1.25
N LEU A 230 -12.35 11.12 -2.05
CA LEU A 230 -11.83 11.30 -3.41
C LEU A 230 -10.33 11.53 -3.43
N LEU A 231 -9.82 12.35 -2.50
CA LEU A 231 -8.40 12.58 -2.35
C LEU A 231 -7.66 11.28 -2.00
N PHE A 232 -8.19 10.51 -1.05
CA PHE A 232 -7.55 9.28 -0.60
C PHE A 232 -7.52 8.22 -1.71
N VAL A 233 -8.61 8.05 -2.48
CA VAL A 233 -8.62 7.18 -3.67
C VAL A 233 -7.63 7.67 -4.72
N THR A 234 -7.53 8.98 -4.93
CA THR A 234 -6.55 9.58 -5.85
C THR A 234 -5.12 9.30 -5.39
N TRP A 235 -4.86 9.35 -4.08
CA TRP A 235 -3.56 9.00 -3.51
C TRP A 235 -3.23 7.51 -3.72
N LEU A 236 -4.19 6.61 -3.50
CA LEU A 236 -4.04 5.18 -3.80
C LEU A 236 -3.78 4.92 -5.29
N TYR A 237 -4.43 5.68 -6.18
CA TYR A 237 -4.19 5.61 -7.62
C TYR A 237 -2.75 5.99 -7.97
N PHE A 238 -2.22 7.08 -7.41
CA PHE A 238 -0.82 7.43 -7.63
C PHE A 238 0.15 6.44 -6.98
N ALA A 239 -0.18 5.87 -5.83
CA ALA A 239 0.60 4.79 -5.23
C ALA A 239 0.67 3.56 -6.16
N GLY A 240 -0.48 3.14 -6.72
CA GLY A 240 -0.55 2.06 -7.71
C GLY A 240 0.26 2.38 -8.96
N MET A 241 0.16 3.61 -9.47
CA MET A 241 0.98 4.07 -10.61
C MET A 241 2.48 3.93 -10.29
N LEU A 242 2.95 4.39 -9.13
CA LEU A 242 4.37 4.31 -8.78
C LEU A 242 4.88 2.87 -8.74
N ILE A 243 4.08 1.95 -8.18
CA ILE A 243 4.41 0.52 -8.13
C ILE A 243 4.49 -0.07 -9.54
N LEU A 244 3.47 0.18 -10.38
CA LEU A 244 3.43 -0.43 -11.71
C LEU A 244 4.45 0.19 -12.68
N PHE A 245 4.72 1.49 -12.58
CA PHE A 245 5.80 2.11 -13.35
C PHE A 245 7.18 1.59 -12.93
N GLY A 246 7.39 1.27 -11.65
CA GLY A 246 8.61 0.59 -11.22
C GLY A 246 8.75 -0.82 -11.82
N ALA A 247 7.64 -1.53 -12.00
CA ALA A 247 7.66 -2.86 -12.64
C ALA A 247 7.99 -2.73 -14.13
N VAL A 248 7.40 -1.75 -14.82
CA VAL A 248 7.75 -1.42 -16.22
C VAL A 248 9.23 -1.05 -16.34
N LEU A 249 9.76 -0.29 -15.38
CA LEU A 249 11.18 0.08 -15.37
C LEU A 249 12.08 -1.15 -15.28
N ASN A 250 11.75 -2.13 -14.43
CA ASN A 250 12.48 -3.40 -14.37
C ASN A 250 12.45 -4.09 -15.73
N VAL A 251 11.25 -4.32 -16.29
CA VAL A 251 11.09 -4.98 -17.60
C VAL A 251 11.94 -4.31 -18.70
N VAL A 252 11.91 -2.97 -18.80
CA VAL A 252 12.66 -2.24 -19.82
C VAL A 252 14.18 -2.34 -19.63
N LEU A 253 14.65 -2.50 -18.39
CA LEU A 253 16.08 -2.59 -18.09
C LEU A 253 16.63 -4.02 -18.18
N SER A 254 15.78 -5.05 -18.22
CA SER A 254 16.17 -6.46 -18.18
C SER A 254 16.45 -7.14 -19.54
N GLU A 255 16.41 -6.45 -20.69
CA GLU A 255 16.63 -7.11 -21.99
C GLU A 255 18.14 -7.30 -22.32
N PRO A 256 18.69 -8.55 -22.41
CA PRO A 256 18.08 -9.89 -22.20
C PRO A 256 18.78 -10.79 -21.13
N PRO A 257 18.23 -11.97 -20.73
CA PRO A 257 16.85 -12.34 -20.40
C PRO A 257 16.64 -12.59 -18.89
N LEU A 258 15.41 -12.40 -18.40
CA LEU A 258 14.95 -12.98 -17.14
C LEU A 258 14.88 -14.50 -17.33
N VAL A 259 15.90 -15.18 -16.79
CA VAL A 259 16.20 -16.62 -16.73
C VAL A 259 15.43 -17.51 -17.74
N GLU A 260 16.14 -18.04 -18.76
CA GLU A 260 15.66 -19.13 -19.63
C GLU A 260 15.29 -20.41 -18.87
#